data_AF-Q2G0W7-F1
#
_entry.id   AF-Q2G0W7-F1
#
_cell.length_a   1.000
_cell.length_b   1.000
_cell.length_c   1.000
_cell.angle_alpha   90.00
_cell.angle_beta   90.00
_cell.angle_gamma   90.00
#
_symmetry.space_group_name_H-M   'P 1'
#
loop_
_entity.id
_entity.type
_entity.pdbx_description
1 polymer ?
#
loop_
_entity_poly.entity_id
_entity_poly.type
_entity_poly.pdbx_seq_one_letter_code
_entity_poly.pdbx_strand_id
1 'polypeptide(L)'
;MMFNQINNKNELEESYESEKKRIENELQNLNELRHRTRKENERSYDVFQYLKHEMNYSEDAQRKMTRNIEAYEQEINEIIRKQEWKLEEYKEDLKKSYEKQLDKLSD
;
A
#
# COMPACT_ATOMS: atom_id res chain seq x y z
N MET A 1 3.33 23.85 -4.01
CA MET A 1 4.61 23.42 -3.39
C MET A 1 5.41 22.46 -4.27
N MET A 2 4.79 21.75 -5.23
CA MET A 2 5.49 21.05 -6.32
C MET A 2 5.50 21.89 -7.61
N PHE A 3 4.35 22.44 -7.97
CA PHE A 3 4.15 23.13 -9.25
C PHE A 3 4.47 24.63 -9.27
N ASN A 4 4.86 25.22 -8.13
CA ASN A 4 5.00 26.70 -8.02
C ASN A 4 6.03 27.31 -8.97
N GLN A 5 6.96 26.50 -9.48
CA GLN A 5 8.02 26.93 -10.41
C GLN A 5 7.63 26.74 -11.88
N ILE A 6 6.53 26.04 -12.15
CA ILE A 6 6.08 25.74 -13.51
C ILE A 6 5.27 26.92 -14.03
N ASN A 7 5.77 27.56 -15.08
CA ASN A 7 5.16 28.75 -15.70
C ASN A 7 4.47 28.45 -17.04
N ASN A 8 4.36 27.17 -17.41
CA ASN A 8 3.76 26.71 -18.66
C ASN A 8 2.66 25.68 -18.35
N LYS A 9 1.48 25.86 -18.96
CA LYS A 9 0.33 24.96 -18.79
C LYS A 9 0.63 23.51 -19.21
N ASN A 10 1.36 23.31 -20.31
CA ASN A 10 1.66 21.95 -20.79
C ASN A 10 2.59 21.22 -19.82
N GLU A 11 3.65 21.89 -19.36
CA GLU A 11 4.58 21.32 -18.37
C GLU A 11 3.88 21.03 -17.03
N LEU A 12 2.91 21.87 -16.66
CA LEU A 12 2.11 21.67 -15.46
C LEU A 12 1.26 20.40 -15.56
N GLU A 13 0.57 20.22 -16.69
CA GLU A 13 -0.26 19.04 -16.96
C GLU A 13 0.60 17.76 -17.05
N GLU A 14 1.72 17.79 -17.77
CA GLU A 14 2.65 16.67 -17.85
C GLU A 14 3.19 16.26 -16.47
N SER A 15 3.59 17.24 -15.66
CA SER A 15 4.09 17.00 -14.30
C SER A 15 3.00 16.40 -13.40
N TYR A 16 1.76 16.92 -13.49
CA TYR A 16 0.62 16.41 -12.74
C TYR A 16 0.25 14.97 -13.11
N GLU A 17 0.17 14.66 -14.41
CA GLU A 17 -0.16 13.31 -14.88
C GLU A 17 0.96 12.31 -14.59
N SER A 18 2.22 12.71 -14.71
CA SER A 18 3.35 11.88 -14.30
C SER A 18 3.27 11.52 -12.81
N GLU A 19 2.92 12.49 -11.97
CA GLU A 19 2.82 12.29 -10.54
C GLU A 19 1.61 11.44 -10.14
N LYS A 20 0.45 11.63 -10.78
CA LYS A 20 -0.71 10.73 -10.63
C LYS A 20 -0.35 9.30 -10.96
N LYS A 21 0.31 9.07 -12.09
CA LYS A 21 0.74 7.74 -12.53
C LYS A 21 1.71 7.11 -11.53
N ARG A 22 2.61 7.89 -10.92
CA ARG A 22 3.49 7.41 -9.85
C ARG A 22 2.68 6.89 -8.66
N ILE A 23 1.71 7.67 -8.19
CA ILE A 23 0.84 7.28 -7.07
C ILE A 23 0.01 6.02 -7.40
N GLU A 24 -0.55 5.93 -8.61
CA GLU A 24 -1.29 4.74 -9.07
C GLU A 24 -0.42 3.48 -9.05
N ASN A 25 0.81 3.57 -9.54
CA ASN A 25 1.77 2.47 -9.49
C ASN A 25 2.10 2.06 -8.05
N GLU A 26 2.28 3.02 -7.14
CA GLU A 26 2.53 2.74 -5.72
C GLU A 26 1.33 2.01 -5.08
N LEU A 27 0.10 2.42 -5.37
CA LEU A 27 -1.11 1.73 -4.91
C LEU A 27 -1.23 0.31 -5.47
N GLN A 28 -0.89 0.11 -6.74
CA GLN A 28 -0.84 -1.22 -7.32
C GLN A 28 0.19 -2.11 -6.61
N ASN A 29 1.39 -1.59 -6.34
CA ASN A 29 2.43 -2.33 -5.63
C ASN A 29 1.99 -2.73 -4.21
N LEU A 30 1.24 -1.88 -3.51
CA LEU A 30 0.65 -2.19 -2.20
C LEU A 30 -0.40 -3.31 -2.31
N ASN A 31 -1.24 -3.28 -3.33
CA ASN A 31 -2.21 -4.36 -3.59
C ASN A 31 -1.51 -5.69 -3.88
N GLU A 32 -0.44 -5.67 -4.67
CA GLU A 32 0.38 -6.86 -4.95
C GLU A 32 1.10 -7.37 -3.71
N LEU A 33 1.60 -6.49 -2.85
CA LEU A 33 2.18 -6.86 -1.56
C LEU A 33 1.16 -7.58 -0.69
N ARG A 34 -0.07 -7.02 -0.56
CA ARG A 34 -1.17 -7.65 0.19
C ARG A 34 -1.46 -9.07 -0.31
N HIS A 35 -1.54 -9.24 -1.63
CA HIS A 35 -1.80 -10.55 -2.23
C HIS A 35 -0.68 -11.55 -1.96
N ARG A 36 0.59 -11.12 -2.07
CA ARG A 36 1.75 -11.96 -1.77
C ARG A 36 1.77 -12.38 -0.30
N THR A 37 1.52 -11.45 0.62
CA THR A 37 1.44 -11.73 2.05
C THR A 37 0.37 -12.77 2.38
N ARG A 38 -0.83 -12.63 1.80
CA ARG A 38 -1.90 -13.61 1.98
C ARG A 38 -1.46 -15.01 1.54
N LYS A 39 -0.87 -15.12 0.34
CA LYS A 39 -0.38 -16.41 -0.17
C LYS A 39 0.71 -17.03 0.71
N GLU A 40 1.59 -16.20 1.26
CA GLU A 40 2.65 -16.69 2.15
C GLU A 40 2.08 -17.19 3.48
N ASN A 41 1.02 -16.53 3.97
CA ASN A 41 0.31 -16.98 5.14
C ASN A 41 -0.45 -18.29 4.94
N GLU A 42 -1.15 -18.44 3.81
CA GLU A 42 -1.81 -19.70 3.43
C GLU A 42 -0.78 -20.84 3.40
N ARG A 43 0.40 -20.62 2.80
CA ARG A 43 1.50 -21.61 2.80
C ARG A 43 2.03 -21.92 4.19
N SER A 44 2.22 -20.90 5.03
CA SER A 44 2.70 -21.07 6.40
C SER A 44 1.70 -21.89 7.23
N TYR A 45 0.40 -21.69 6.99
CA TYR A 45 -0.66 -22.48 7.61
C TYR A 45 -0.63 -23.95 7.16
N ASP A 46 -0.48 -24.20 5.85
CA ASP A 46 -0.39 -25.57 5.32
C ASP A 46 0.82 -26.34 5.91
N VAL A 47 1.98 -25.68 5.96
CA VAL A 47 3.20 -26.24 6.59
C VAL A 47 2.97 -26.51 8.08
N PHE A 48 2.30 -25.59 8.78
CA PHE A 48 1.97 -25.78 10.19
C PHE A 48 1.02 -26.98 10.40
N GLN A 49 -0.01 -27.14 9.57
CA GLN A 49 -0.92 -28.30 9.68
C GLN A 49 -0.20 -29.63 9.45
N TYR A 50 0.72 -29.68 8.48
CA TYR A 50 1.57 -30.84 8.26
C TYR A 50 2.44 -31.15 9.49
N LEU A 51 3.17 -30.16 10.01
CA LEU A 51 4.03 -30.36 11.18
C LEU A 51 3.24 -30.70 12.45
N LYS A 52 2.04 -30.15 12.60
CA LYS A 52 1.13 -30.49 13.71
C LYS A 52 0.79 -31.98 13.71
N HIS A 53 0.59 -32.58 12.54
CA HIS A 53 0.34 -34.01 12.42
C HIS A 53 1.56 -34.85 12.80
N GLU A 54 2.75 -34.47 12.32
CA GLU A 54 3.98 -35.24 12.52
C GLU A 54 4.59 -35.10 13.92
N MET A 55 4.51 -33.90 14.52
CA MET A 55 5.28 -33.57 15.73
C MET A 55 4.50 -33.72 17.04
N ASN A 56 3.20 -34.03 17.00
CA ASN A 56 2.32 -34.06 18.18
C ASN A 56 2.44 -32.81 19.08
N TYR A 57 2.41 -31.61 18.48
CA TYR A 57 2.46 -30.36 19.24
C TYR A 57 1.34 -30.29 20.28
N SER A 58 1.63 -29.70 21.45
CA SER A 58 0.61 -29.40 22.46
C SER A 58 -0.45 -28.44 21.92
N GLU A 59 -1.68 -28.52 22.44
CA GLU A 59 -2.76 -27.59 22.05
C GLU A 59 -2.39 -26.12 22.26
N ASP A 60 -1.59 -25.81 23.28
CA ASP A 60 -1.09 -24.45 23.52
C ASP A 60 -0.12 -23.99 22.41
N ALA A 61 0.85 -24.83 22.04
CA ALA A 61 1.76 -24.52 20.94
C ALA A 61 1.00 -24.33 19.62
N GLN A 62 -0.01 -25.15 19.37
CA GLN A 62 -0.86 -25.03 18.19
C GLN A 62 -1.62 -23.69 18.17
N ARG A 63 -2.27 -23.32 19.28
CA ARG A 63 -2.99 -22.04 19.39
C ARG A 63 -2.07 -20.84 19.20
N LYS A 64 -0.85 -20.89 19.75
CA LYS A 64 0.15 -19.83 19.58
C LYS A 64 0.60 -19.70 18.13
N MET A 65 0.88 -20.82 17.46
CA MET A 65 1.31 -20.79 16.06
C MET A 65 0.21 -20.25 15.14
N THR A 66 -1.03 -20.71 15.28
CA THR A 66 -2.16 -20.17 14.51
C THR A 66 -2.30 -18.66 14.69
N ARG A 67 -2.26 -18.17 15.94
CA ARG A 67 -2.31 -16.73 16.22
C ARG A 67 -1.17 -15.96 15.58
N ASN A 68 0.05 -16.49 15.61
CA ASN A 68 1.20 -15.82 15.00
C ASN A 68 1.07 -15.72 13.48
N ILE A 69 0.57 -16.77 12.81
CA ILE A 69 0.32 -16.75 11.37
C ILE A 69 -0.75 -15.70 11.04
N GLU A 70 -1.87 -15.69 11.77
CA GLU A 70 -2.96 -14.71 11.57
C GLU A 70 -2.50 -13.28 11.86
N ALA A 71 -1.74 -13.06 12.93
CA ALA A 71 -1.22 -11.75 13.32
C ALA A 71 -0.30 -11.16 12.26
N TYR A 72 0.54 -11.99 11.61
CA TYR A 72 1.42 -11.52 10.54
C TYR A 72 0.62 -10.90 9.37
N GLU A 73 -0.51 -11.50 8.96
CA GLU A 73 -1.33 -10.89 7.90
C GLU A 73 -1.88 -9.54 8.33
N GLN A 74 -2.35 -9.47 9.58
CA GLN A 74 -2.99 -8.29 10.13
C GLN A 74 -1.99 -7.14 10.22
N GLU A 75 -0.80 -7.38 10.75
CA GLU A 75 0.28 -6.39 10.86
C GLU A 75 0.66 -5.80 9.49
N ILE A 76 0.84 -6.66 8.49
CA ILE A 76 1.17 -6.19 7.14
C ILE A 76 0.00 -5.42 6.53
N ASN A 77 -1.23 -5.89 6.70
CA ASN A 77 -2.43 -5.18 6.22
C ASN A 77 -2.59 -3.80 6.88
N GLU A 78 -2.24 -3.64 8.15
CA GLU A 78 -2.24 -2.34 8.83
C GLU A 78 -1.19 -1.39 8.25
N ILE A 79 0.02 -1.89 7.96
CA ILE A 79 1.07 -1.11 7.31
C ILE A 79 0.62 -0.65 5.91
N ILE A 80 0.03 -1.57 5.14
CA ILE A 80 -0.50 -1.27 3.81
C ILE A 80 -1.57 -0.19 3.87
N ARG A 81 -2.56 -0.32 4.77
CA ARG A 81 -3.62 0.68 4.95
C ARG A 81 -3.08 2.06 5.31
N LYS A 82 -2.10 2.12 6.22
CA LYS A 82 -1.46 3.39 6.59
C LYS A 82 -0.77 4.05 5.39
N GLN A 83 -0.16 3.26 4.50
CA GLN A 83 0.48 3.77 3.30
C GLN A 83 -0.54 4.18 2.23
N GLU A 84 -1.61 3.40 2.03
CA GLU A 84 -2.73 3.75 1.15
C GLU A 84 -3.32 5.11 1.56
N TRP A 85 -3.57 5.34 2.85
CA TRP A 85 -4.07 6.62 3.35
C TRP A 85 -3.14 7.80 3.04
N LYS A 86 -1.83 7.65 3.25
CA LYS A 86 -0.86 8.70 2.91
C LYS A 86 -0.87 9.04 1.42
N LEU A 87 -1.03 8.03 0.57
CA LEU A 87 -1.10 8.24 -0.88
C LEU A 87 -2.40 8.95 -1.29
N GLU A 88 -3.52 8.61 -0.67
CA GLU A 88 -4.79 9.30 -0.92
C GLU A 88 -4.78 10.76 -0.43
N GLU A 89 -4.23 11.04 0.75
CA GLU A 89 -4.00 12.41 1.22
C GLU A 89 -3.11 13.19 0.24
N TYR A 90 -2.03 12.55 -0.22
CA TYR A 90 -1.11 13.16 -1.17
C TYR A 90 -1.76 13.43 -2.54
N LYS A 91 -2.66 12.57 -3.04
CA LYS A 91 -3.43 12.85 -4.28
C LYS A 91 -4.27 14.11 -4.15
N GLU A 92 -4.91 14.30 -3.00
CA GLU A 92 -5.75 15.47 -2.76
C GLU A 92 -4.91 16.75 -2.69
N ASP A 93 -3.76 16.70 -2.01
CA ASP A 93 -2.82 17.82 -1.97
C ASP A 93 -2.21 18.13 -3.34
N LEU A 94 -1.90 17.09 -4.12
CA LEU A 94 -1.42 17.20 -5.49
C LEU A 94 -2.45 17.92 -6.36
N LYS A 95 -3.72 17.49 -6.32
CA LYS A 95 -4.82 18.11 -7.05
C LYS A 95 -5.00 19.58 -6.68
N LYS A 96 -5.06 19.90 -5.39
CA LYS A 96 -5.15 21.29 -4.92
C LYS A 96 -3.98 22.15 -5.39
N SER A 97 -2.76 21.61 -5.34
CA SER A 97 -1.58 22.32 -5.81
C SER A 97 -1.60 22.55 -7.32
N TYR A 98 -2.15 21.59 -8.09
CA TYR A 98 -2.31 21.68 -9.54
C TYR A 98 -3.32 22.77 -9.90
N GLU A 99 -4.54 22.70 -9.36
CA GLU A 99 -5.62 23.67 -9.60
C GLU A 99 -5.16 25.10 -9.27
N LYS A 100 -4.53 25.29 -8.10
CA LYS A 100 -4.00 26.60 -7.69
C LYS A 100 -2.94 27.15 -8.65
N GLN A 101 -2.12 26.29 -9.25
CA GLN A 101 -1.12 26.76 -10.23
C GLN A 101 -1.77 27.00 -11.60
N LEU A 102 -2.74 26.19 -11.99
CA LEU A 102 -3.48 26.35 -13.24
C LEU A 102 -4.26 27.68 -13.27
N ASP A 103 -4.88 28.05 -12.15
CA ASP A 103 -5.57 29.34 -11.99
C ASP A 103 -4.60 30.50 -12.23
N LYS A 104 -3.42 30.48 -11.59
CA LYS A 104 -2.38 31.51 -11.76
C LYS A 104 -1.83 31.63 -13.17
N LEU A 105 -1.84 30.54 -13.95
CA LEU A 105 -1.40 30.56 -15.35
C LEU A 105 -2.53 30.96 -16.31
N SER A 106 -3.76 31.11 -15.80
CA SER A 106 -4.93 31.51 -16.57
C SER A 106 -5.31 32.98 -16.37
N ASP A 107 -4.86 33.59 -15.29
CA ASP A 107 -4.87 35.05 -15.04
C ASP A 107 -3.74 35.77 -15.80
#